data_AF-A0A3C0QJ32-F1
#
_entry.id   AF-A0A3C0QJ32-F1
#
_cell.length_a   1.000
_cell.length_b   1.000
_cell.length_c   1.000
_cell.angle_alpha   90.00
_cell.angle_beta   90.00
_cell.angle_gamma   90.00
#
_symmetry.space_group_name_H-M   'P 1'
#
loop_
_entity.id
_entity.type
_entity.pdbx_description
1 polymer ?
#
loop_
_entity_poly.entity_id
_entity_poly.type
_entity_poly.pdbx_seq_one_letter_code
_entity_poly.pdbx_strand_id
1 'polypeptide(L)'
;MCRNSTCKIMVGDYLNNKPIRGFVSFDISGLTGRNVYDVILCPGNPIQWGDPASLISAISVEIVDWGSDNLELEDYFLLGTSLGTYSNPSLFCIPAGSLAPKLQDAIDSGKDRFQIRISNQGLLTNNNNTTDAWGYPVDNVNLKVSSYIN
;
A
#
# COMPACT_ATOMS: atom_id res chain seq x y z
N MET A 1 8.30 10.86 -6.38
CA MET A 1 8.59 9.65 -5.56
C MET A 1 9.75 9.95 -4.61
N CYS A 2 9.60 9.63 -3.33
CA CYS A 2 10.44 10.13 -2.23
C CYS A 2 11.62 9.17 -1.99
N ARG A 3 12.88 9.63 -2.14
CA ARG A 3 14.10 8.79 -2.19
C ARG A 3 14.93 8.78 -0.89
N ASN A 4 14.34 9.01 0.27
CA ASN A 4 15.08 9.10 1.54
C ASN A 4 14.37 8.36 2.68
N SER A 5 15.15 7.86 3.66
CA SER A 5 14.71 7.05 4.81
C SER A 5 13.70 7.72 5.75
N THR A 6 13.38 8.99 5.51
CA THR A 6 12.33 9.74 6.21
C THR A 6 10.93 9.53 5.62
N CYS A 7 10.78 9.06 4.39
CA CYS A 7 9.47 8.93 3.73
C CYS A 7 8.64 7.79 4.35
N LYS A 8 7.32 7.99 4.47
CA LYS A 8 6.37 7.08 5.12
C LYS A 8 5.11 6.96 4.28
N ILE A 9 4.57 5.75 4.15
CA ILE A 9 3.23 5.52 3.63
C ILE A 9 2.29 5.59 4.82
N MET A 10 1.47 6.65 4.89
CA MET A 10 0.63 6.95 6.06
C MET A 10 -0.81 6.51 5.87
N VAL A 11 -1.45 6.11 6.97
CA VAL A 11 -2.86 5.76 7.03
C VAL A 11 -3.45 6.20 8.37
N GLY A 12 -4.64 6.81 8.33
CA GLY A 12 -5.31 7.37 9.50
C GLY A 12 -5.84 8.77 9.19
N ASP A 13 -5.70 9.72 10.12
CA ASP A 13 -5.96 11.13 9.85
C ASP A 13 -4.76 12.02 10.20
N TYR A 14 -4.81 13.26 9.70
CA TYR A 14 -3.82 14.30 9.94
C TYR A 14 -4.47 15.50 10.63
N LEU A 15 -3.62 16.45 11.05
CA LEU A 15 -4.01 17.74 11.61
C LEU A 15 -5.25 18.33 10.91
N ASN A 16 -6.20 18.79 11.73
CA ASN A 16 -7.53 19.25 11.31
C ASN A 16 -8.41 18.17 10.66
N ASN A 17 -8.31 16.92 11.14
CA ASN A 17 -9.22 15.81 10.80
C ASN A 17 -9.23 15.46 9.31
N LYS A 18 -8.06 15.55 8.67
CA LYS A 18 -7.91 15.23 7.24
C LYS A 18 -7.59 13.75 7.08
N PRO A 19 -8.49 12.92 6.52
CA PRO A 19 -8.21 11.50 6.34
C PRO A 19 -7.07 11.28 5.36
N ILE A 20 -6.27 10.24 5.61
CA ILE A 20 -5.09 9.89 4.84
C ILE A 20 -5.21 8.44 4.36
N ARG A 21 -4.91 8.25 3.07
CA ARG A 21 -4.66 6.95 2.45
C ARG A 21 -3.22 6.93 1.97
N GLY A 22 -2.57 5.80 2.14
CA GLY A 22 -1.19 5.56 1.71
C GLY A 22 -1.17 5.01 0.29
N PHE A 23 -0.24 5.47 -0.54
CA PHE A 23 -0.07 5.00 -1.91
C PHE A 23 1.40 4.65 -2.16
N VAL A 24 1.62 3.53 -2.84
CA VAL A 24 2.95 3.08 -3.26
C VAL A 24 2.88 2.49 -4.67
N SER A 25 3.90 2.76 -5.47
CA SER A 25 4.04 2.19 -6.81
C SER A 25 5.38 1.47 -6.90
N PHE A 26 5.39 0.33 -7.56
CA PHE A 26 6.58 -0.44 -7.88
C PHE A 26 6.75 -0.44 -9.39
N ASP A 27 7.97 -0.15 -9.85
CA ASP A 27 8.35 -0.36 -11.24
C ASP A 27 8.48 -1.87 -11.49
N ILE A 28 7.69 -2.38 -12.45
CA ILE A 28 7.68 -3.79 -12.86
C ILE A 28 8.09 -3.97 -14.32
N SER A 29 8.58 -2.91 -14.98
CA SER A 29 9.00 -2.96 -16.39
C SER A 29 10.10 -4.01 -16.65
N GLY A 30 10.96 -4.26 -15.66
CA GLY A 30 11.99 -5.31 -15.71
C GLY A 30 11.46 -6.75 -15.61
N LEU A 31 10.15 -6.95 -15.40
CA LEU A 31 9.51 -8.25 -15.27
C LEU A 31 8.80 -8.73 -16.54
N THR A 32 8.78 -7.92 -17.60
CA THR A 32 8.15 -8.30 -18.88
C THR A 32 8.68 -9.64 -19.40
N GLY A 33 7.77 -10.56 -19.73
CA GLY A 33 8.08 -11.89 -20.23
C GLY A 33 8.51 -12.92 -19.18
N ARG A 34 8.42 -12.59 -17.89
CA ARG A 34 8.72 -13.51 -16.78
C ARG A 34 7.47 -14.11 -16.17
N ASN A 35 7.61 -15.31 -15.63
CA ASN A 35 6.58 -15.96 -14.82
C ASN A 35 6.90 -15.79 -13.33
N VAL A 36 5.99 -15.18 -12.59
CA VAL A 36 6.06 -14.95 -11.14
C VAL A 36 5.52 -16.18 -10.41
N TYR A 37 6.27 -16.71 -9.44
CA TYR A 37 5.84 -17.85 -8.63
C TYR A 37 5.85 -17.58 -7.12
N ASP A 38 6.49 -16.50 -6.67
CA ASP A 38 6.45 -16.08 -5.27
C ASP A 38 6.58 -14.55 -5.17
N VAL A 39 5.79 -13.94 -4.30
CA VAL A 39 5.82 -12.50 -4.04
C VAL A 39 5.54 -12.22 -2.57
N ILE A 40 6.37 -11.41 -1.93
CA ILE A 40 6.18 -11.02 -0.54
C ILE A 40 6.23 -9.50 -0.42
N LEU A 41 5.24 -8.94 0.27
CA LEU A 41 5.21 -7.54 0.69
C LEU A 41 4.92 -7.46 2.20
N CYS A 42 5.88 -6.95 2.97
CA CYS A 42 5.77 -6.81 4.42
C CYS A 42 6.12 -5.37 4.84
N PRO A 43 5.14 -4.46 4.98
CA PRO A 43 5.40 -3.06 5.32
C PRO A 43 5.98 -2.79 6.72
N GLY A 44 6.15 -3.82 7.55
CA GLY A 44 6.23 -3.80 9.01
C GLY A 44 7.10 -2.73 9.70
N ASN A 45 6.97 -2.67 11.02
CA ASN A 45 7.54 -1.62 11.90
C ASN A 45 7.06 -0.20 11.57
N PRO A 46 5.74 0.03 11.57
CA PRO A 46 5.18 1.36 11.40
C PRO A 46 5.50 2.28 12.58
N ILE A 47 5.61 3.57 12.28
CA ILE A 47 5.65 4.65 13.27
C ILE A 47 4.21 5.02 13.61
N GLN A 48 3.95 5.22 14.91
CA GLN A 48 2.66 5.69 15.41
C GLN A 48 2.73 7.18 15.74
N TRP A 49 1.70 7.93 15.33
CA TRP A 49 1.39 9.27 15.84
C TRP A 49 0.01 9.25 16.47
N GLY A 50 -0.12 9.83 17.66
CA GLY A 50 -1.41 9.90 18.38
C GLY A 50 -1.94 8.52 18.81
N ASP A 51 -3.25 8.39 18.80
CA ASP A 51 -4.04 7.17 19.06
C ASP A 51 -4.83 6.73 17.81
N PRO A 52 -4.15 6.17 16.80
CA PRO A 52 -4.82 5.64 15.60
C PRO A 52 -5.73 4.44 15.90
N ALA A 53 -5.56 3.75 17.03
CA ALA A 53 -6.47 2.65 17.39
C ALA A 53 -7.89 3.17 17.72
N SER A 54 -8.03 4.46 18.02
CA SER A 54 -9.34 5.10 18.20
C SER A 54 -10.18 5.20 16.92
N LEU A 55 -9.57 5.11 15.74
CA LEU A 55 -10.25 5.26 14.44
C LEU A 55 -10.00 4.11 13.46
N ILE A 56 -8.88 3.39 13.57
CA ILE A 56 -8.49 2.29 12.67
C ILE A 56 -8.82 0.94 13.32
N SER A 57 -9.85 0.25 12.82
CA SER A 57 -10.18 -1.12 13.24
C SER A 57 -9.39 -2.20 12.49
N ALA A 58 -8.99 -1.89 11.26
CA ALA A 58 -8.11 -2.72 10.44
C ALA A 58 -7.49 -1.89 9.31
N ILE A 59 -6.44 -2.42 8.68
CA ILE A 59 -5.82 -1.88 7.49
C ILE A 59 -6.29 -2.68 6.28
N SER A 60 -6.89 -2.01 5.30
CA SER A 60 -7.19 -2.58 3.99
C SER A 60 -6.06 -2.29 3.02
N VAL A 61 -5.70 -3.30 2.25
CA VAL A 61 -4.71 -3.18 1.19
C VAL A 61 -5.35 -3.55 -0.13
N GLU A 62 -5.15 -2.69 -1.12
CA GLU A 62 -5.81 -2.81 -2.42
C GLU A 62 -4.82 -2.53 -3.54
N ILE A 63 -5.00 -3.20 -4.66
CA ILE A 63 -4.41 -2.79 -5.93
C ILE A 63 -5.29 -1.71 -6.52
N VAL A 64 -4.71 -0.57 -6.85
CA VAL A 64 -5.36 0.53 -7.55
C VAL A 64 -4.55 0.85 -8.79
N ASP A 65 -5.21 1.26 -9.86
CA ASP A 65 -4.54 1.66 -11.10
C ASP A 65 -4.86 3.12 -11.36
N TRP A 66 -3.88 3.99 -11.12
CA TRP A 66 -3.96 5.41 -11.43
C TRP A 66 -3.09 5.77 -12.66
N GLY A 67 -2.66 4.77 -13.44
CA GLY A 67 -1.90 4.98 -14.67
C GLY A 67 -0.41 5.30 -14.45
N SER A 68 0.22 5.78 -15.53
CA SER A 68 1.67 6.04 -15.60
C SER A 68 2.07 7.45 -15.11
N ASP A 69 1.11 8.33 -14.87
CA ASP A 69 1.35 9.70 -14.42
C ASP A 69 1.65 9.78 -12.92
N ASN A 70 1.77 11.01 -12.42
CA ASN A 70 1.88 11.25 -10.98
C ASN A 70 0.53 11.04 -10.32
N LEU A 71 0.54 10.62 -9.05
CA LEU A 71 -0.67 10.53 -8.24
C LEU A 71 -1.33 11.91 -8.12
N GLU A 72 -2.61 11.98 -8.43
CA GLU A 72 -3.45 13.17 -8.33
C GLU A 72 -4.47 13.04 -7.19
N LEU A 73 -5.15 14.15 -6.87
CA LEU A 73 -6.11 14.16 -5.76
C LEU A 73 -7.32 13.26 -6.04
N GLU A 74 -7.73 13.15 -7.31
CA GLU A 74 -8.86 12.32 -7.71
C GLU A 74 -8.61 10.81 -7.52
N ASP A 75 -7.34 10.39 -7.55
CA ASP A 75 -6.93 9.01 -7.31
C ASP A 75 -7.27 8.52 -5.90
N TYR A 76 -7.47 9.46 -4.97
CA TYR A 76 -7.93 9.17 -3.62
C TYR A 76 -9.21 8.31 -3.63
N PHE A 77 -10.10 8.53 -4.61
CA PHE A 77 -11.42 7.91 -4.70
C PHE A 77 -11.47 6.69 -5.63
N LEU A 78 -10.36 6.30 -6.27
CA LEU A 78 -10.35 5.15 -7.18
C LEU A 78 -10.83 3.87 -6.48
N LEU A 79 -11.52 3.03 -7.24
CA LEU A 79 -11.86 1.69 -6.77
C LEU A 79 -10.61 0.81 -6.83
N GLY A 80 -10.45 -0.03 -5.81
CA GLY A 80 -9.33 -0.96 -5.71
C GLY A 80 -9.78 -2.41 -5.76
N THR A 81 -8.87 -3.29 -6.13
CA THR A 81 -9.02 -4.74 -5.95
C THR A 81 -8.40 -5.14 -4.62
N SER A 82 -9.19 -5.67 -3.69
CA SER A 82 -8.71 -6.04 -2.35
C SER A 82 -7.65 -7.14 -2.40
N LEU A 83 -6.54 -6.91 -1.69
CA LEU A 83 -5.50 -7.90 -1.38
C LEU A 83 -5.66 -8.49 0.02
N GLY A 84 -6.47 -7.86 0.87
CA GLY A 84 -6.75 -8.31 2.22
C GLY A 84 -7.04 -7.18 3.19
N THR A 85 -7.45 -7.57 4.39
CA THR A 85 -7.68 -6.69 5.52
C THR A 85 -6.98 -7.26 6.75
N TYR A 86 -6.27 -6.40 7.49
CA TYR A 86 -5.36 -6.79 8.56
C TYR A 86 -5.65 -6.01 9.83
N SER A 87 -6.07 -6.70 10.90
CA SER A 87 -6.38 -6.09 12.19
C SER A 87 -5.15 -5.72 13.01
N ASN A 88 -3.98 -6.28 12.70
CA ASN A 88 -2.71 -5.93 13.32
C ASN A 88 -1.87 -5.07 12.37
N PRO A 89 -1.91 -3.74 12.50
CA PRO A 89 -1.16 -2.83 11.63
C PRO A 89 0.36 -2.95 11.81
N SER A 90 0.86 -3.47 12.93
CA SER A 90 2.31 -3.66 13.15
C SER A 90 2.90 -4.83 12.36
N LEU A 91 2.08 -5.82 12.03
CA LEU A 91 2.51 -7.13 11.53
C LEU A 91 1.52 -7.66 10.50
N PHE A 92 1.55 -7.10 9.29
CA PHE A 92 0.98 -7.80 8.15
C PHE A 92 2.00 -7.96 7.03
N CYS A 93 2.17 -9.20 6.61
CA CYS A 93 2.75 -9.55 5.33
C CYS A 93 1.59 -9.97 4.42
N ILE A 94 1.56 -9.45 3.21
CA ILE A 94 0.62 -9.92 2.20
C ILE A 94 1.14 -11.28 1.73
N PRO A 95 0.38 -12.37 1.91
CA PRO A 95 0.84 -13.69 1.52
C PRO A 95 0.95 -13.81 0.00
N ALA A 96 1.94 -14.58 -0.47
CA ALA A 96 2.24 -14.74 -1.88
C ALA A 96 1.05 -15.23 -2.71
N GLY A 97 0.21 -16.11 -2.16
CA GLY A 97 -0.97 -16.63 -2.84
C GLY A 97 -1.97 -15.55 -3.27
N SER A 98 -2.03 -14.42 -2.58
CA SER A 98 -2.90 -13.29 -2.94
C SER A 98 -2.24 -12.31 -3.90
N LEU A 99 -0.91 -12.24 -3.88
CA LEU A 99 -0.14 -11.17 -4.53
C LEU A 99 0.46 -11.62 -5.87
N ALA A 100 0.97 -12.85 -5.97
CA ALA A 100 1.62 -13.36 -7.17
C ALA A 100 0.70 -13.41 -8.40
N PRO A 101 -0.55 -13.92 -8.33
CA PRO A 101 -1.44 -13.91 -9.49
C PRO A 101 -1.74 -12.49 -9.97
N LYS A 102 -1.92 -11.55 -9.05
CA LYS A 102 -2.21 -10.16 -9.39
C LYS A 102 -1.03 -9.41 -9.99
N LEU A 103 0.18 -9.73 -9.53
CA LEU A 103 1.39 -9.22 -10.16
C LEU A 103 1.55 -9.80 -11.57
N GLN A 104 1.29 -11.10 -11.75
CA GLN A 104 1.32 -11.73 -13.08
C GLN A 104 0.29 -11.09 -14.02
N ASP A 105 -0.96 -10.89 -13.57
CA ASP A 105 -2.00 -10.21 -14.35
C ASP A 105 -1.54 -8.82 -14.83
N ALA A 106 -0.83 -8.06 -13.98
CA ALA A 106 -0.30 -6.74 -14.34
C ALA A 106 0.81 -6.83 -15.40
N ILE A 107 1.73 -7.79 -15.25
CA ILE A 107 2.80 -8.05 -16.23
C ILE A 107 2.20 -8.45 -17.59
N ASP A 108 1.25 -9.39 -17.59
CA ASP A 108 0.62 -9.91 -18.80
C ASP A 108 -0.23 -8.85 -19.51
N SER A 109 -0.79 -7.90 -18.75
CA SER A 109 -1.50 -6.72 -19.27
C SER A 109 -0.56 -5.63 -19.81
N GLY A 110 0.76 -5.86 -19.79
CA GLY A 110 1.76 -4.91 -20.30
C GLY A 110 1.95 -3.67 -19.43
N LYS A 111 1.59 -3.74 -18.13
CA LYS A 111 1.79 -2.61 -17.21
C LYS A 111 3.26 -2.47 -16.85
N ASP A 112 3.70 -1.23 -16.73
CA ASP A 112 5.02 -0.85 -16.23
C ASP A 112 5.06 -0.68 -14.70
N ARG A 113 3.89 -0.59 -14.07
CA ARG A 113 3.74 -0.34 -12.63
C ARG A 113 2.80 -1.32 -11.95
N PHE A 114 3.15 -1.64 -10.71
CA PHE A 114 2.27 -2.31 -9.74
C PHE A 114 1.97 -1.34 -8.60
N GLN A 115 0.71 -1.00 -8.41
CA GLN A 115 0.28 0.13 -7.58
C GLN A 115 -0.62 -0.35 -6.44
N ILE A 116 -0.29 0.06 -5.23
CA ILE A 116 -0.96 -0.39 -4.01
C ILE A 116 -1.42 0.82 -3.19
N ARG A 117 -2.65 0.72 -2.69
CA ARG A 117 -3.22 1.61 -1.70
C ARG A 117 -3.35 0.92 -0.36
N ILE A 118 -3.04 1.64 0.70
CA ILE A 118 -3.27 1.27 2.09
C ILE A 118 -4.27 2.25 2.67
N SER A 119 -5.38 1.74 3.19
CA SER A 119 -6.47 2.55 3.77
C SER A 119 -6.91 1.97 5.10
N ASN A 120 -7.55 2.80 5.94
CA ASN A 120 -8.12 2.32 7.19
C ASN A 120 -9.56 1.83 6.99
N GLN A 121 -9.90 0.78 7.73
CA GLN A 121 -11.27 0.44 8.11
C GLN A 121 -11.59 1.13 9.45
N GLY A 122 -12.85 1.51 9.65
CA GLY A 122 -13.31 2.22 10.84
C GLY A 122 -13.73 3.66 10.53
N LEU A 123 -13.34 4.59 11.39
CA LEU A 123 -13.66 6.01 11.24
C LEU A 123 -12.63 6.72 10.38
N LEU A 124 -13.07 7.64 9.52
CA LEU A 124 -12.14 8.48 8.74
C LEU A 124 -11.38 9.48 9.62
N THR A 125 -11.96 9.86 10.76
CA THR A 125 -11.37 10.72 11.77
C THR A 125 -12.10 10.53 13.10
N ASN A 126 -11.43 10.78 14.22
CA ASN A 126 -12.05 10.88 15.55
C ASN A 126 -12.40 12.34 15.96
N ASN A 127 -12.16 13.30 15.07
CA ASN A 127 -12.42 14.74 15.25
C ASN A 127 -11.67 15.42 16.42
N ASN A 128 -10.51 14.90 16.84
CA ASN A 128 -9.72 15.50 17.93
C ASN A 128 -8.74 16.59 17.48
N ASN A 129 -8.66 16.89 16.17
CA ASN A 129 -7.75 17.84 15.52
C ASN A 129 -6.25 17.50 15.62
N THR A 130 -5.91 16.31 16.12
CA THR A 130 -4.53 15.81 16.20
C THR A 130 -4.25 14.87 15.03
N THR A 131 -3.04 14.31 14.96
CA THR A 131 -2.68 13.29 13.96
C THR A 131 -2.78 11.94 14.62
N ASP A 132 -3.69 11.11 14.14
CA ASP A 132 -3.85 9.73 14.59
C ASP A 132 -3.57 8.80 13.41
N ALA A 133 -2.31 8.39 13.25
CA ALA A 133 -1.86 7.68 12.06
C ALA A 133 -0.79 6.62 12.33
N TRP A 134 -0.78 5.61 11.45
CA TRP A 134 0.32 4.68 11.27
C TRP A 134 1.11 5.08 10.01
N GLY A 135 2.43 5.04 10.07
CA GLY A 135 3.31 5.32 8.92
C GLY A 135 4.33 4.24 8.70
N TYR A 136 4.24 3.58 7.56
CA TYR A 136 5.17 2.52 7.15
C TYR A 136 6.40 3.13 6.46
N PRO A 137 7.62 2.93 6.98
CA PRO A 137 8.84 3.34 6.28
C PRO A 137 8.89 2.77 4.87
N VAL A 138 9.10 3.64 3.87
CA VAL A 138 9.17 3.20 2.46
C VAL A 138 10.27 2.16 2.28
N ASP A 139 11.39 2.29 2.99
CA ASP A 139 12.50 1.33 2.97
C ASP A 139 12.11 -0.07 3.48
N ASN A 140 11.02 -0.19 4.25
CA ASN A 140 10.49 -1.49 4.69
C ASN A 140 9.48 -2.07 3.68
N VAL A 141 8.89 -1.22 2.82
CA VAL A 141 7.88 -1.59 1.84
C VAL A 141 8.56 -2.07 0.56
N ASN A 142 8.99 -3.33 0.57
CA ASN A 142 9.68 -3.96 -0.55
C ASN A 142 8.83 -5.07 -1.18
N LEU A 143 8.66 -5.01 -2.49
CA LEU A 143 8.08 -6.09 -3.29
C LEU A 143 9.20 -7.08 -3.66
N LYS A 144 9.30 -8.19 -2.93
CA LYS A 144 10.27 -9.25 -3.25
C LYS A 144 9.62 -10.21 -4.23
N VAL A 145 10.20 -10.38 -5.41
CA VAL A 145 9.64 -11.19 -6.50
C VAL A 145 10.60 -12.30 -6.86
N SER A 146 10.11 -13.54 -6.85
CA SER A 146 10.80 -14.69 -7.42
C SER A 146 10.16 -15.06 -8.75
N SER A 147 10.96 -15.13 -9.82
CA SER A 147 10.49 -15.36 -11.19
C SER A 147 11.49 -16.16 -12.03
N TYR A 148 11.00 -16.74 -13.13
CA TYR A 148 11.81 -17.46 -14.12
C TYR A 148 11.44 -17.04 -15.55
N ILE A 149 12.33 -17.36 -16.48
CA ILE A 149 12.10 -17.28 -17.93
C ILE A 149 11.88 -18.72 -18.40
N ASN A 150 10.89 -18.93 -19.27
CA ASN A 150 10.66 -20.23 -19.92
C ASN A 150 11.78 -20.58 -20.91
#